data_AF-A0A832ZCS1-F1
#
_entry.id   AF-A0A832ZCS1-F1
#
_cell.length_a   1.000
_cell.length_b   1.000
_cell.length_c   1.000
_cell.angle_alpha   90.00
_cell.angle_beta   90.00
_cell.angle_gamma   90.00
#
_symmetry.space_group_name_H-M   'P 1'
#
loop_
_entity.id
_entity.type
_entity.pdbx_description
1 polymer ?
#
loop_
_entity_poly.entity_id
_entity_poly.type
_entity_poly.pdbx_seq_one_letter_code
_entity_poly.pdbx_strand_id
1 'polypeptide(L)'
;MAFNDGDFVLVEYDLWVKDTGSLIDTTDEEKARKEGIYDPRERYGPRLVIVGEGRLIRGLEEAIKGLDVGKEIEVEIPPEKAFGKRDPNKIKVYPKTEFLKHGIVPEPNKVVEIDGKPAIIRSVTGGRVIV
;
A
#
# COMPACT_ATOMS: atom_id res chain seq x y z
N MET A 1 12.63 18.28 -19.49
CA MET A 1 11.44 18.11 -20.35
C MET A 1 10.42 17.37 -19.51
N ALA A 2 9.27 17.99 -19.25
CA ALA A 2 8.20 17.36 -18.47
C ALA A 2 7.54 16.25 -19.29
N PHE A 3 7.12 15.16 -18.64
CA PHE A 3 6.38 14.08 -19.29
C PHE A 3 4.90 14.46 -19.44
N ASN A 4 4.29 14.04 -20.55
CA ASN A 4 2.89 14.28 -20.87
C ASN A 4 2.05 13.01 -20.67
N ASP A 5 0.73 13.17 -20.62
CA ASP A 5 -0.20 12.04 -20.62
C ASP A 5 -0.04 11.20 -21.88
N GLY A 6 0.06 9.88 -21.70
CA GLY A 6 0.32 8.90 -22.75
C GLY A 6 1.81 8.60 -22.99
N ASP A 7 2.73 9.30 -22.34
CA ASP A 7 4.15 8.99 -22.45
C ASP A 7 4.49 7.67 -21.75
N PHE A 8 5.37 6.90 -22.38
CA PHE A 8 5.90 5.64 -21.85
C PHE A 8 7.21 5.92 -21.13
N VAL A 9 7.26 5.58 -19.84
CA VAL A 9 8.44 5.81 -19.00
C VAL A 9 8.81 4.53 -18.26
N LEU A 10 10.12 4.32 -18.09
CA LEU A 10 10.65 3.32 -17.17
C LEU A 10 10.94 4.02 -15.85
N VAL A 11 10.32 3.53 -14.77
CA VAL A 11 10.42 4.14 -13.44
C VAL A 11 10.92 3.10 -12.46
N GLU A 12 11.93 3.47 -11.70
CA GLU A 12 12.32 2.79 -10.47
C GLU A 12 11.81 3.60 -9.30
N TYR A 13 11.25 2.94 -8.28
CA TYR A 13 10.69 3.62 -7.11
C TYR A 13 10.73 2.72 -5.88
N ASP A 14 10.72 3.38 -4.72
CA ASP A 14 10.45 2.79 -3.43
C ASP A 14 9.28 3.52 -2.77
N LEU A 15 8.33 2.76 -2.23
CA LEU A 15 7.16 3.32 -1.57
C LEU A 15 7.17 2.98 -0.08
N TRP A 16 7.24 4.01 0.74
CA TRP A 16 7.32 3.90 2.19
C TRP A 16 6.07 4.47 2.86
N VAL A 17 5.64 3.83 3.94
CA VAL A 17 4.63 4.40 4.84
C VAL A 17 5.36 5.29 5.86
N LYS A 18 5.20 6.61 5.73
CA LYS A 18 5.92 7.59 6.57
C LYS A 18 5.75 7.37 8.07
N ASP A 19 4.55 7.01 8.52
CA ASP A 19 4.24 6.83 9.94
C ASP A 19 4.94 5.62 10.57
N THR A 20 5.13 4.54 9.80
CA THR A 20 5.72 3.29 10.30
C THR A 20 7.14 3.03 9.81
N GLY A 21 7.61 3.79 8.81
CA GLY A 21 8.87 3.56 8.12
C GLY A 21 8.92 2.26 7.33
N SER A 22 7.76 1.65 7.03
CA SER A 22 7.70 0.34 6.36
C SER A 22 7.73 0.50 4.85
N LEU A 23 8.59 -0.27 4.17
CA LEU A 23 8.56 -0.42 2.72
C LEU A 23 7.36 -1.29 2.33
N ILE A 24 6.50 -0.77 1.45
CA ILE A 24 5.28 -1.48 1.02
C ILE A 24 5.28 -1.87 -0.46
N ASP A 25 6.09 -1.20 -1.28
CA ASP A 25 6.30 -1.55 -2.68
C ASP A 25 7.67 -1.05 -3.13
N THR A 26 8.35 -1.79 -4.00
CA THR A 26 9.66 -1.40 -4.55
C THR A 26 9.92 -2.13 -5.86
N THR A 27 10.63 -1.46 -6.77
CA THR A 27 11.18 -2.08 -7.97
C THR A 27 12.55 -2.74 -7.74
N ASP A 28 13.18 -2.54 -6.58
CA ASP A 28 14.49 -3.09 -6.23
C ASP A 28 14.35 -4.46 -5.53
N GLU A 29 14.86 -5.51 -6.18
CA GLU A 29 14.77 -6.88 -5.67
C GLU A 29 15.53 -7.06 -4.36
N GLU A 30 16.72 -6.48 -4.23
CA GLU A 30 17.52 -6.64 -3.01
C GLU A 30 16.82 -5.98 -1.83
N LYS A 31 16.26 -4.80 -2.05
CA LYS A 31 15.51 -4.06 -1.04
C LYS A 31 14.25 -4.83 -0.65
N ALA A 32 13.52 -5.39 -1.61
CA ALA A 32 12.36 -6.24 -1.35
C ALA A 32 12.70 -7.47 -0.49
N ARG A 33 13.84 -8.12 -0.76
CA ARG A 33 14.32 -9.25 0.03
C ARG A 33 14.73 -8.85 1.45
N LYS A 34 15.46 -7.73 1.58
CA LYS A 34 15.92 -7.20 2.89
C LYS A 34 14.75 -6.83 3.79
N GLU A 35 13.72 -6.20 3.24
CA GLU A 35 12.51 -5.77 3.97
C GLU A 35 11.43 -6.86 4.08
N GLY A 36 11.66 -8.04 3.51
CA GLY A 36 10.74 -9.18 3.63
C GLY A 36 9.44 -9.07 2.80
N ILE A 37 9.41 -8.19 1.80
CA ILE A 37 8.27 -8.00 0.88
C ILE A 37 8.50 -8.62 -0.51
N TYR A 38 9.54 -9.46 -0.64
CA TYR A 38 9.85 -10.13 -1.90
C TYR A 38 8.73 -11.07 -2.38
N ASP A 39 8.25 -10.89 -3.61
CA ASP A 39 7.33 -11.82 -4.28
C ASP A 39 8.04 -12.47 -5.48
N PRO A 40 8.22 -13.81 -5.51
CA PRO A 40 8.87 -14.50 -6.62
C PRO A 40 8.10 -14.42 -7.95
N ARG A 41 6.84 -13.98 -7.94
CA ARG A 41 6.02 -13.76 -9.14
C ARG A 41 6.20 -12.36 -9.74
N GLU A 42 6.73 -11.42 -8.97
CA GLU A 42 6.97 -10.06 -9.43
C GLU A 42 8.28 -10.01 -10.23
N ARG A 43 8.30 -9.18 -11.28
CA ARG A 43 9.52 -8.89 -12.04
C ARG A 43 10.08 -7.56 -11.57
N TYR A 44 11.16 -7.62 -10.81
CA TYR A 44 11.90 -6.46 -10.34
C TYR A 44 12.69 -5.78 -11.47
N GLY A 45 13.11 -4.53 -11.22
CA GLY A 45 13.75 -3.63 -12.17
C GLY A 45 12.84 -2.49 -12.63
N PRO A 46 13.29 -1.65 -13.58
CA PRO A 46 12.52 -0.51 -14.06
C PRO A 46 11.14 -0.91 -14.58
N ARG A 47 10.09 -0.31 -13.99
CA ARG A 47 8.70 -0.61 -14.32
C ARG A 47 8.23 0.27 -15.47
N LEU A 48 7.66 -0.34 -16.51
CA LEU A 48 7.03 0.41 -17.60
C LEU A 48 5.68 0.96 -17.15
N VAL A 49 5.55 2.27 -17.21
CA VAL A 49 4.34 3.00 -16.82
C VAL A 49 3.94 3.95 -17.95
N ILE A 50 2.64 4.07 -18.16
CA ILE A 50 2.06 5.05 -19.07
C ILE A 50 1.54 6.19 -18.21
N VAL A 51 2.12 7.38 -18.39
CA VAL A 51 1.77 8.56 -17.60
C VAL A 51 0.29 8.91 -17.83
N GLY A 52 -0.47 9.05 -16.75
CA GLY A 52 -1.88 9.45 -16.81
C GLY A 52 -2.89 8.32 -17.00
N GLU A 53 -2.47 7.05 -17.08
CA GLU A 53 -3.39 5.90 -17.13
C GLU A 53 -3.92 5.47 -15.75
N GLY A 54 -3.41 6.04 -14.64
CA GLY A 54 -3.82 5.65 -13.30
C GLY A 54 -3.31 4.28 -12.88
N ARG A 55 -2.15 3.87 -13.41
CA ARG A 55 -1.50 2.59 -13.03
C ARG A 55 -0.72 2.72 -11.73
N LEU A 56 -0.28 3.93 -11.41
CA LEU A 56 0.35 4.24 -10.13
C LEU A 56 -0.59 5.07 -9.25
N ILE A 57 -0.24 5.20 -7.98
CA ILE A 57 -0.91 6.16 -7.11
C ILE A 57 -0.81 7.57 -7.71
N ARG A 58 -1.90 8.32 -7.64
CA ARG A 58 -2.03 9.61 -8.32
C ARG A 58 -0.90 10.58 -7.97
N GLY A 59 -0.49 10.63 -6.71
CA GLY A 59 0.61 11.49 -6.28
C GLY A 59 1.95 11.14 -6.91
N LEU A 60 2.18 9.85 -7.21
CA LEU A 60 3.40 9.40 -7.87
C LEU A 60 3.38 9.75 -9.37
N GLU A 61 2.24 9.58 -10.05
CA GLU A 61 2.10 10.04 -11.44
C GLU A 61 2.28 11.56 -11.58
N GLU A 62 1.70 12.34 -10.66
CA GLU A 62 1.87 13.80 -10.62
C GLU A 62 3.35 14.18 -10.39
N ALA A 63 4.07 13.44 -9.55
CA ALA A 63 5.51 13.65 -9.34
C ALA A 63 6.33 13.33 -10.59
N ILE A 64 6.02 12.20 -11.25
CA ILE A 64 6.67 11.78 -12.50
C ILE A 64 6.50 12.85 -13.58
N LYS A 65 5.32 13.43 -13.76
CA LYS A 65 5.10 14.50 -14.75
C LYS A 65 6.03 15.71 -14.59
N GLY A 66 6.39 16.03 -13.34
CA GLY A 66 7.29 17.15 -13.03
C GLY A 66 8.78 16.81 -13.07
N LEU A 67 9.14 15.54 -13.28
CA LEU A 67 10.52 15.06 -13.31
C LEU A 67 11.15 15.16 -14.69
N ASP A 68 12.49 15.21 -14.70
CA ASP A 68 13.29 15.00 -15.89
C ASP A 68 13.86 13.57 -15.88
N VAL A 69 14.13 13.02 -17.08
CA VAL A 69 14.78 11.71 -17.24
C VAL A 69 16.09 11.64 -16.45
N GLY A 70 16.27 10.55 -15.69
CA GLY A 70 17.49 10.27 -14.94
C GLY A 70 17.62 11.02 -13.62
N LYS A 71 16.61 11.81 -13.21
CA LYS A 71 16.57 12.42 -11.88
C LYS A 71 15.82 11.53 -10.90
N GLU A 72 16.35 11.46 -9.70
CA GLU A 72 15.72 10.86 -8.53
C GLU A 72 15.19 11.97 -7.62
N ILE A 73 13.99 11.79 -7.08
CA ILE A 73 13.41 12.68 -6.07
C ILE A 73 12.70 11.86 -5.01
N GLU A 74 12.61 12.44 -3.82
CA GLU A 74 11.75 11.96 -2.75
C GLU A 74 10.54 12.89 -2.64
N VAL A 75 9.33 12.32 -2.63
CA VAL A 75 8.09 13.07 -2.52
C VAL A 75 7.20 12.51 -1.43
N GLU A 76 6.67 13.39 -0.59
CA GLU A 76 5.65 13.02 0.38
C GLU A 76 4.26 13.15 -0.24
N ILE A 77 3.54 12.03 -0.29
CA ILE A 77 2.22 11.96 -0.92
C ILE A 77 1.15 11.92 0.17
N PRO A 78 0.22 12.91 0.21
CA PRO A 78 -0.85 12.90 1.18
C PRO A 78 -1.84 11.74 0.90
N PRO A 79 -2.58 11.24 1.91
CA PRO A 79 -3.49 10.11 1.75
C PRO A 79 -4.47 10.28 0.58
N GLU A 80 -4.99 11.48 0.35
CA GLU A 80 -5.94 11.82 -0.73
C GLU A 80 -5.39 11.55 -2.13
N LYS A 81 -4.06 11.58 -2.29
CA LYS A 81 -3.36 11.31 -3.57
C LYS A 81 -2.68 9.93 -3.58
N ALA A 82 -2.69 9.20 -2.47
CA ALA A 82 -2.17 7.84 -2.35
C ALA A 82 -3.32 6.81 -2.38
N PHE A 83 -3.58 6.16 -1.24
CA PHE A 83 -4.60 5.12 -1.09
C PHE A 83 -5.96 5.64 -0.55
N GLY A 84 -6.10 6.95 -0.40
CA GLY A 84 -7.26 7.62 0.19
C GLY A 84 -7.18 7.75 1.71
N LYS A 85 -8.09 8.55 2.28
CA LYS A 85 -8.28 8.61 3.73
C LYS A 85 -8.89 7.31 4.24
N ARG A 86 -8.58 6.98 5.49
CA ARG A 86 -9.24 5.89 6.19
C ARG A 86 -10.74 6.18 6.28
N ASP A 87 -11.54 5.32 5.66
CA ASP A 87 -13.00 5.40 5.69
C ASP A 87 -13.52 4.91 7.05
N PRO A 88 -14.15 5.77 7.87
CA PRO A 88 -14.71 5.39 9.16
C PRO A 88 -15.75 4.27 9.04
N ASN A 89 -16.47 4.17 7.91
CA ASN A 89 -17.50 3.15 7.71
C ASN A 89 -16.91 1.75 7.49
N LYS A 90 -15.62 1.65 7.15
CA LYS A 90 -14.90 0.38 7.05
C LYS A 90 -14.33 -0.09 8.39
N ILE A 91 -14.39 0.74 9.44
CA ILE A 91 -14.01 0.37 10.80
C ILE A 91 -15.22 -0.26 11.46
N LYS A 92 -15.18 -1.56 11.71
CA LYS A 92 -16.31 -2.29 12.27
C LYS A 92 -15.94 -2.85 13.65
N VAL A 93 -16.96 -2.95 14.50
CA VAL A 93 -16.81 -3.55 15.82
C VAL A 93 -17.62 -4.84 15.87
N TYR A 94 -16.95 -5.93 16.20
CA TYR A 94 -17.56 -7.24 16.32
C TYR A 94 -17.35 -7.80 17.74
N PRO A 95 -18.30 -8.60 18.27
CA PRO A 95 -18.09 -9.33 19.52
C PRO A 95 -16.95 -10.35 19.38
N LYS A 96 -16.08 -10.45 20.39
CA LYS A 96 -15.01 -11.45 20.47
C LYS A 96 -15.56 -12.88 20.31
N THR A 97 -16.75 -13.13 20.84
CA THR A 97 -17.45 -14.41 20.75
C THR A 97 -17.68 -14.84 19.31
N GLU A 98 -17.88 -13.91 18.37
CA GLU A 98 -18.11 -14.23 16.97
C GLU A 98 -16.85 -14.84 16.34
N PHE A 99 -15.68 -14.25 16.57
CA PHE A 99 -14.40 -14.83 16.12
C PHE A 99 -14.16 -16.22 16.69
N LEU A 100 -14.41 -16.39 17.99
CA LEU A 100 -14.18 -17.67 18.67
C LEU A 100 -15.10 -18.79 18.16
N LYS A 101 -16.36 -18.48 17.79
CA LYS A 101 -17.26 -19.45 17.15
C LYS A 101 -16.71 -20.00 15.84
N HIS A 102 -16.00 -19.15 15.09
CA HIS A 102 -15.31 -19.52 13.85
C HIS A 102 -13.89 -20.06 14.10
N GLY A 103 -13.53 -20.36 15.35
CA GLY A 103 -12.21 -20.88 15.73
C GLY A 103 -11.07 -19.86 15.61
N ILE A 104 -11.39 -18.57 15.44
CA ILE A 104 -10.42 -17.50 15.29
C ILE A 104 -10.16 -16.87 16.67
N VAL A 105 -8.92 -16.94 17.14
CA VAL A 105 -8.47 -16.16 18.30
C VAL A 105 -8.13 -14.75 17.81
N PRO A 106 -8.86 -13.70 18.22
CA PRO A 106 -8.62 -12.35 17.74
C PRO A 106 -7.43 -11.72 18.48
N GLU A 107 -6.46 -11.21 17.71
CA GLU A 107 -5.20 -10.63 18.19
C GLU A 107 -4.89 -9.39 17.35
N PRO A 108 -4.36 -8.30 17.93
CA PRO A 108 -3.95 -7.12 17.16
C PRO A 108 -3.02 -7.47 16.00
N ASN A 109 -3.19 -6.77 14.88
CA ASN A 109 -2.49 -6.96 13.59
C ASN A 109 -2.77 -8.29 12.86
N LYS A 110 -3.58 -9.19 13.42
CA LYS A 110 -3.98 -10.41 12.74
C LYS A 110 -4.93 -10.11 11.58
N VAL A 111 -4.62 -10.66 10.42
CA VAL A 111 -5.49 -10.60 9.23
C VAL A 111 -6.56 -11.69 9.36
N VAL A 112 -7.81 -11.30 9.12
CA VAL A 112 -8.99 -12.17 9.15
C VAL A 112 -9.84 -11.90 7.93
N GLU A 113 -10.66 -12.88 7.53
CA GLU A 113 -11.65 -12.69 6.47
C GLU A 113 -13.02 -12.41 7.09
N ILE A 114 -13.67 -11.34 6.65
CA ILE A 114 -15.02 -10.93 7.07
C ILE A 114 -15.81 -10.56 5.82
N ASP A 115 -16.95 -11.20 5.61
CA ASP A 115 -17.80 -11.00 4.42
C ASP A 115 -17.03 -11.20 3.09
N GLY A 116 -16.10 -12.17 3.04
CA GLY A 116 -15.25 -12.43 1.87
C GLY A 116 -14.18 -11.35 1.60
N LYS A 117 -13.93 -10.44 2.57
CA LYS A 117 -12.94 -9.38 2.45
C LYS A 117 -11.88 -9.51 3.55
N PRO A 118 -10.59 -9.29 3.22
CA PRO A 118 -9.55 -9.23 4.24
C PRO A 118 -9.75 -8.00 5.12
N ALA A 119 -9.62 -8.20 6.43
CA ALA A 119 -9.66 -7.16 7.46
C ALA A 119 -8.52 -7.39 8.46
N ILE A 120 -8.07 -6.31 9.12
CA ILE A 120 -6.97 -6.38 10.10
C ILE A 120 -7.55 -6.06 11.46
N ILE A 121 -7.36 -6.96 12.43
CA ILE A 121 -7.74 -6.69 13.81
C ILE A 121 -6.88 -5.54 14.35
N ARG A 122 -7.53 -4.42 14.68
CA ARG A 122 -6.86 -3.24 15.22
C ARG A 122 -6.70 -3.29 16.73
N SER A 123 -7.73 -3.75 17.44
CA SER A 123 -7.68 -3.86 18.89
C SER A 123 -8.70 -4.87 19.41
N VAL A 124 -8.41 -5.42 20.59
CA VAL A 124 -9.30 -6.29 21.34
C VAL A 124 -9.44 -5.71 22.74
N THR A 125 -10.63 -5.25 23.11
CA THR A 125 -10.85 -4.56 24.39
C THR A 125 -12.22 -4.92 24.96
N GLY A 126 -12.25 -5.46 26.19
CA GLY A 126 -13.50 -5.76 26.90
C GLY A 126 -14.46 -6.67 26.10
N GLY A 127 -13.92 -7.66 25.38
CA GLY A 127 -14.73 -8.57 24.56
C GLY A 127 -15.20 -7.98 23.22
N ARG A 128 -14.79 -6.78 22.85
CA ARG A 128 -15.01 -6.17 21.53
C ARG A 128 -13.73 -6.24 20.70
N VAL A 129 -13.88 -6.54 19.42
CA VAL A 129 -12.80 -6.60 18.44
C VAL A 129 -13.07 -5.53 17.39
N ILE A 130 -12.14 -4.60 17.23
CA ILE A 130 -12.17 -3.59 16.18
C ILE A 130 -11.38 -4.12 15.00
N VAL A 131 -11.99 -4.13 13.81
CA VAL A 131 -11.40 -4.52 12.53
C VAL A 131 -11.47 -3.37 11.54
#